data_AF-A0A7V2TVH7-F1
#
_entry.id   AF-A0A7V2TVH7-F1
#
_cell.length_a   1.000
_cell.length_b   1.000
_cell.length_c   1.000
_cell.angle_alpha   90.00
_cell.angle_beta   90.00
_cell.angle_gamma   90.00
#
_symmetry.space_group_name_H-M   'P 1'
#
loop_
_entity.id
_entity.type
_entity.pdbx_description
1 polymer ?
#
loop_
_entity_poly.entity_id
_entity_poly.type
_entity_poly.pdbx_seq_one_letter_code
_entity_poly.pdbx_strand_id
1 'polypeptide(L)'
;MVPRPMNSEKRSGRKGTGSLEFLSGALFKAVGPLSRFFIYVGSLFALVMAILVVVDILLRQFFNRPMAGIVELETFMVAVLCFVGLAHTQLQGGHVRIDLIADRIPLRVRRILDCIFPALGMFLFGLIACQYGIRVVESVKLREISDILVWPYWPFFLITAFGCGLVAIVFLGEFLRGLARVLGNTSRPVPVLLFILIFPAALIASPWFFRSLPVTFHPATVGGAAIGFMMLLMFLGFPVAFSMGLMGVLGTWYLVGTDTVMGVIRMGVYDAVATFLFCTVPFFVLMGILCSKSGIGQKLFEAAHKWFGQLPGGLAVGTVVACGFFAAVTGDTLSGAATMGSVSLPEMKKYRYQDALATGAIAAGGTLGVLIPPSLGFILYALITQESVGKLFIAGILPGVLLVLLFSLSIVIRCALDPTLGPRAPRASFVEKMTSLRHIWPILFLFVLVMGGIYSGLFTSIEAGGVGAVGALLLARASKGFGRKQFLDSLLTTVQL
;
A
#
# COMPACT_ATOMS: atom_id res chain seq x y z
N MET A 1 4.82 -12.34 -1.67
CA MET A 1 4.97 -12.12 -3.12
C MET A 1 6.40 -12.44 -3.50
N VAL A 2 6.63 -13.57 -4.17
CA VAL A 2 7.96 -13.91 -4.69
C VAL A 2 8.19 -13.04 -5.93
N PRO A 3 9.28 -12.27 -6.02
CA PRO A 3 9.64 -11.63 -7.29
C PRO A 3 9.83 -12.75 -8.30
N ARG A 4 9.01 -12.78 -9.36
CA ARG A 4 9.17 -13.78 -10.42
C ARG A 4 10.62 -13.72 -10.91
N PRO A 5 11.32 -14.86 -10.97
CA PRO A 5 12.74 -14.86 -11.28
C PRO A 5 12.97 -14.23 -12.65
N MET A 6 13.82 -13.19 -12.67
CA MET A 6 14.51 -12.73 -13.87
C MET A 6 15.41 -13.87 -14.35
N ASN A 7 14.91 -14.79 -15.18
CA ASN A 7 15.80 -15.72 -15.87
C ASN A 7 15.36 -16.07 -17.29
N SER A 8 16.25 -15.70 -18.22
CA SER A 8 16.63 -16.38 -19.45
C SER A 8 15.52 -16.89 -20.38
N GLU A 9 14.82 -15.99 -21.07
CA GLU A 9 14.30 -16.35 -22.40
C GLU A 9 15.40 -16.13 -23.46
N LYS A 10 15.64 -17.16 -24.25
CA LYS A 10 16.71 -17.28 -25.25
C LYS A 10 16.77 -16.05 -26.18
N ARG A 11 17.97 -15.48 -26.31
CA ARG A 11 18.37 -14.48 -27.30
C ARG A 11 18.17 -15.02 -28.72
N SER A 12 16.99 -14.80 -29.32
CA SER A 12 16.79 -14.91 -30.77
C SER A 12 16.78 -13.48 -31.34
N GLY A 13 17.94 -13.05 -31.82
CA GLY A 13 18.20 -11.67 -32.22
C GLY A 13 17.63 -11.33 -33.60
N ARG A 14 16.50 -10.61 -33.65
CA ARG A 14 16.26 -9.63 -34.72
C ARG A 14 17.06 -8.38 -34.37
N LYS A 15 17.86 -7.84 -35.29
CA LYS A 15 18.77 -6.68 -35.06
C LYS A 15 18.09 -5.46 -34.38
N GLY A 16 16.77 -5.29 -34.48
CA GLY A 16 16.02 -4.21 -33.82
C GLY A 16 15.61 -4.44 -32.36
N THR A 17 15.56 -5.68 -31.86
CA THR A 17 15.16 -5.95 -30.46
C THR A 17 16.27 -5.57 -29.47
N GLY A 18 17.54 -5.71 -29.88
CA GLY A 18 18.70 -5.38 -29.03
C GLY A 18 18.77 -3.92 -28.61
N SER A 19 18.47 -2.97 -29.51
CA SER A 19 18.52 -1.54 -29.20
C SER A 19 17.43 -1.10 -28.22
N LEU A 20 16.21 -1.63 -28.35
CA LEU A 20 15.10 -1.34 -27.44
C LEU A 20 15.33 -1.92 -26.04
N GLU A 21 15.85 -3.14 -25.95
CA GLU A 21 16.22 -3.75 -24.67
C GLU A 21 17.39 -3.01 -24.00
N PHE A 22 18.37 -2.55 -24.79
CA PHE A 22 19.47 -1.74 -24.29
C PHE A 22 18.97 -0.42 -23.71
N LEU A 23 18.10 0.30 -24.43
CA LEU A 23 17.56 1.59 -23.99
C LEU A 23 16.67 1.45 -22.76
N SER A 24 15.78 0.44 -22.74
CA SER A 24 15.00 0.07 -21.56
C SER A 24 15.90 -0.25 -20.36
N GLY A 25 16.95 -1.05 -20.58
CA GLY A 25 17.94 -1.37 -19.55
C GLY A 25 18.69 -0.15 -19.02
N ALA A 26 19.04 0.80 -19.89
CA ALA A 26 19.69 2.05 -19.52
C ALA A 26 18.78 2.93 -18.66
N LEU A 27 17.49 3.06 -19.01
CA LEU A 27 16.50 3.79 -18.22
C LEU A 27 16.35 3.19 -16.81
N PHE A 28 16.19 1.87 -16.70
CA PHE A 28 16.09 1.22 -15.39
C PHE A 28 17.38 1.34 -14.57
N LYS A 29 18.55 1.28 -15.21
CA LYS A 29 19.84 1.52 -14.54
C LYS A 29 20.02 2.96 -14.07
N ALA A 30 19.44 3.94 -14.76
CA ALA A 30 19.46 5.34 -14.36
C ALA A 30 18.49 5.62 -13.20
N VAL A 31 17.26 5.13 -13.30
CA VAL A 31 16.23 5.38 -12.27
C VAL A 31 16.45 4.56 -11.00
N GLY A 32 16.96 3.32 -11.09
CA GLY A 32 17.05 2.42 -9.94
C GLY A 32 17.94 2.90 -8.77
N PRO A 33 19.13 3.49 -8.98
CA PRO A 33 19.92 4.10 -7.92
C PRO A 33 19.24 5.34 -7.33
N LEU A 34 18.65 6.15 -8.19
CA LEU A 34 17.98 7.39 -7.83
C LEU A 34 16.74 7.13 -6.97
N SER A 35 15.89 6.18 -7.38
CA SER A 35 14.70 5.75 -6.62
C SER A 35 15.08 5.19 -5.25
N ARG A 36 16.18 4.41 -5.16
CA ARG A 36 16.67 3.89 -3.89
C ARG A 36 17.14 5.00 -2.94
N PHE A 37 17.90 5.97 -3.45
CA PHE A 37 18.30 7.14 -2.65
C PHE A 37 17.07 7.87 -2.09
N PHE A 38 16.08 8.06 -2.94
CA PHE A 38 14.83 8.72 -2.60
C PHE A 38 14.02 7.98 -1.54
N ILE A 39 13.99 6.65 -1.55
CA ILE A 39 13.37 5.90 -0.45
C ILE A 39 14.11 6.12 0.86
N TYR A 40 15.45 6.16 0.88
CA TYR A 40 16.18 6.45 2.12
C TYR A 40 15.76 7.82 2.67
N VAL A 41 15.63 8.82 1.80
CA VAL A 41 15.13 10.15 2.17
C VAL A 41 13.70 10.05 2.72
N GLY A 42 12.77 9.43 2.00
CA GLY A 42 11.39 9.24 2.47
C GLY A 42 11.32 8.50 3.81
N SER A 43 12.21 7.52 4.02
CA SER A 43 12.22 6.70 5.24
C SER A 43 12.67 7.50 6.47
N LEU A 44 13.55 8.50 6.24
CA LEU A 44 13.92 9.48 7.25
C LEU A 44 12.73 10.40 7.56
N PHE A 45 12.03 10.90 6.53
CA PHE A 45 10.83 11.73 6.71
C PHE A 45 9.76 11.00 7.54
N ALA A 46 9.45 9.74 7.24
CA ALA A 46 8.47 8.94 8.01
C ALA A 46 8.78 8.91 9.52
N LEU A 47 10.05 8.70 9.86
CA LEU A 47 10.49 8.64 11.24
C LEU A 47 10.47 10.02 11.91
N VAL A 48 10.97 11.05 11.22
CA VAL A 48 11.01 12.42 11.75
C VAL A 48 9.59 12.92 11.99
N MET A 49 8.67 12.69 11.05
CA MET A 49 7.24 13.01 11.22
C MET A 49 6.66 12.36 12.48
N ALA A 50 6.87 11.05 12.67
CA ALA A 50 6.37 10.35 13.86
C ALA A 50 6.94 10.95 15.17
N ILE A 51 8.22 11.33 15.18
CA ILE A 51 8.85 11.97 16.34
C ILE A 51 8.30 13.38 16.56
N LEU A 52 8.16 14.18 15.51
CA LEU A 52 7.66 15.55 15.60
C LEU A 52 6.25 15.61 16.17
N VAL A 53 5.37 14.71 15.72
CA VAL A 53 4.02 14.56 16.28
C VAL A 53 4.06 14.24 17.77
N VAL A 54 4.91 13.30 18.19
CA VAL A 54 5.05 12.97 19.62
C VAL A 54 5.60 14.15 20.42
N VAL A 55 6.59 14.88 19.88
CA VAL A 55 7.14 16.07 20.51
C VAL A 55 6.08 17.16 20.66
N ASP A 56 5.29 17.43 19.63
CA ASP A 56 4.18 18.39 19.69
C ASP A 56 3.18 18.02 20.79
N ILE A 57 2.76 16.75 20.86
CA ILE A 57 1.85 16.28 21.91
C ILE A 57 2.46 16.48 23.29
N LEU A 58 3.73 16.13 23.50
CA LEU A 58 4.40 16.31 24.78
C LEU A 58 4.50 17.79 25.16
N LEU A 59 4.85 18.67 24.22
CA LEU A 59 4.93 20.11 24.46
C LEU A 59 3.55 20.71 24.77
N ARG A 60 2.52 20.27 24.06
CA ARG A 60 1.14 20.69 24.28
C ARG A 60 0.61 20.24 25.65
N GLN A 61 0.82 18.98 26.02
CA GLN A 61 0.28 18.41 27.25
C GLN A 61 1.05 18.83 28.51
N PHE A 62 2.39 18.88 28.46
CA PHE A 62 3.22 19.15 29.64
C PHE A 62 3.64 20.62 29.79
N PHE A 63 3.79 21.35 28.68
CA PHE A 63 4.32 22.71 28.69
C PHE A 63 3.29 23.76 28.22
N ASN A 64 2.09 23.34 27.83
CA ASN A 64 1.03 24.19 27.27
C ASN A 64 1.54 25.07 26.11
N ARG A 65 2.48 24.54 25.32
CA ARG A 65 3.15 25.23 24.20
C ARG A 65 3.10 24.34 22.95
N PRO A 66 1.99 24.29 22.20
CA PRO A 66 1.93 23.54 20.95
C PRO A 66 2.91 24.12 19.92
N MET A 67 3.43 23.27 19.05
CA MET A 67 4.31 23.69 17.95
C MET A 67 3.51 24.37 16.86
N ALA A 68 3.73 25.68 16.69
CA ALA A 68 3.13 26.43 15.59
C ALA A 68 3.60 25.86 14.23
N GLY A 69 2.65 25.59 13.33
CA GLY A 69 2.94 25.12 11.98
C GLY A 69 3.19 23.61 11.83
N ILE A 70 2.99 22.80 12.88
CA ILE A 70 3.19 21.35 12.80
C ILE A 70 2.33 20.69 11.71
N VAL A 71 1.07 21.12 11.58
CA VAL A 71 0.13 20.59 10.58
C VAL A 71 0.64 20.83 9.16
N GLU A 72 1.17 22.02 8.88
CA GLU A 72 1.76 22.37 7.58
C GLU A 72 3.04 21.57 7.34
N LEU A 73 3.92 21.49 8.33
CA LEU A 73 5.17 20.75 8.24
C LEU A 73 4.92 19.28 7.91
N GLU A 74 4.01 18.63 8.64
CA GLU A 74 3.61 17.24 8.42
C GLU A 74 2.98 17.04 7.03
N THR A 75 2.15 17.99 6.60
CA THR A 75 1.54 18.00 5.27
C THR A 75 2.59 18.09 4.15
N PHE A 76 3.62 18.92 4.34
CA PHE A 76 4.74 18.99 3.41
C PHE A 76 5.57 17.70 3.39
N MET A 77 5.89 17.16 4.56
CA MET A 77 6.71 15.95 4.69
C MET A 77 6.00 14.72 4.10
N VAL A 78 4.69 14.57 4.29
CA VAL A 78 3.93 13.46 3.71
C VAL A 78 3.87 13.55 2.19
N ALA A 79 3.71 14.76 1.63
CA ALA A 79 3.75 14.95 0.18
C ALA A 79 5.11 14.52 -0.40
N VAL A 80 6.21 14.93 0.23
CA VAL A 80 7.56 14.49 -0.16
C VAL A 80 7.66 12.98 -0.08
N LEU A 81 7.27 12.36 1.04
CA LEU A 81 7.32 10.92 1.25
C LEU A 81 6.60 10.15 0.13
N CYS A 82 5.40 10.58 -0.24
CA CYS A 82 4.60 9.91 -1.27
C CYS A 82 5.22 10.03 -2.67
N PHE A 83 5.49 11.25 -3.16
CA PHE A 83 5.94 11.44 -4.55
C PHE A 83 7.33 10.85 -4.80
N VAL A 84 8.17 10.83 -3.77
CA VAL A 84 9.51 10.25 -3.79
C VAL A 84 9.47 8.71 -3.81
N GLY A 85 8.47 8.10 -3.16
CA GLY A 85 8.26 6.64 -3.15
C GLY A 85 7.68 6.06 -4.45
N LEU A 86 6.84 6.82 -5.17
CA LEU A 86 6.04 6.34 -6.31
C LEU A 86 6.86 5.59 -7.38
N ALA A 87 8.01 6.13 -7.79
CA ALA A 87 8.82 5.55 -8.85
C ALA A 87 9.37 4.17 -8.45
N HIS A 88 9.72 3.99 -7.18
CA HIS A 88 10.18 2.70 -6.69
C HIS A 88 9.04 1.69 -6.55
N THR A 89 7.87 2.13 -6.07
CA THR A 89 6.66 1.30 -6.02
C THR A 89 6.30 0.79 -7.42
N GLN A 90 6.42 1.64 -8.45
CA GLN A 90 6.21 1.22 -9.84
C GLN A 90 7.26 0.20 -10.30
N LEU A 91 8.55 0.41 -10.01
CA LEU A 91 9.62 -0.55 -10.35
C LEU A 91 9.42 -1.93 -9.73
N GLN A 92 8.84 -1.98 -8.53
CA GLN A 92 8.51 -3.24 -7.85
C GLN A 92 7.16 -3.82 -8.30
N GLY A 93 6.34 -3.07 -9.04
CA GLY A 93 4.98 -3.45 -9.37
C GLY A 93 4.06 -3.51 -8.15
N GLY A 94 4.34 -2.71 -7.11
CA GLY A 94 3.65 -2.75 -5.80
C GLY A 94 2.25 -2.12 -5.78
N HIS A 95 1.75 -1.63 -6.92
CA HIS A 95 0.43 -1.03 -6.98
C HIS A 95 -0.69 -2.08 -6.83
N VAL A 96 -1.77 -1.70 -6.17
CA VAL A 96 -2.96 -2.54 -6.00
C VAL A 96 -3.59 -2.85 -7.37
N ARG A 97 -3.73 -4.14 -7.68
CA ARG A 97 -4.31 -4.69 -8.92
C ARG A 97 -5.36 -5.75 -8.60
N ILE A 98 -6.30 -5.95 -9.51
CA ILE A 98 -7.29 -7.03 -9.41
C ILE A 98 -6.75 -8.25 -10.16
N ASP A 99 -6.42 -9.30 -9.43
CA ASP A 99 -5.82 -10.53 -10.01
C ASP A 99 -6.86 -11.55 -10.51
N LEU A 100 -8.15 -11.26 -10.36
CA LEU A 100 -9.26 -12.21 -10.56
C LEU A 100 -9.36 -12.75 -12.00
N ILE A 101 -9.14 -11.87 -12.99
CA ILE A 101 -9.18 -12.20 -14.42
C ILE A 101 -7.78 -12.20 -15.01
N ALA A 102 -6.89 -11.32 -14.54
CA ALA A 102 -5.53 -11.14 -15.07
C ALA A 102 -4.72 -12.45 -15.16
N ASP A 103 -4.90 -13.37 -14.20
CA ASP A 103 -4.21 -14.66 -14.21
C ASP A 103 -4.80 -15.70 -15.17
N ARG A 104 -6.02 -15.47 -15.68
CA ARG A 104 -6.68 -16.32 -16.69
C ARG A 104 -6.49 -15.80 -18.12
N ILE A 105 -5.86 -14.64 -18.31
CA ILE A 105 -5.67 -14.03 -19.63
C ILE A 105 -4.60 -14.82 -20.42
N PRO A 106 -4.84 -15.17 -21.69
CA PRO A 106 -3.87 -15.85 -22.52
C PRO A 106 -2.60 -15.00 -22.74
N LEU A 107 -1.44 -15.66 -22.78
CA LEU A 107 -0.11 -15.02 -22.86
C LEU A 107 0.02 -13.98 -23.98
N ARG A 108 -0.66 -14.17 -25.12
CA ARG A 108 -0.65 -13.22 -26.24
C ARG A 108 -1.32 -11.89 -25.88
N VAL A 109 -2.49 -11.95 -25.24
CA VAL A 109 -3.23 -10.75 -24.82
C VAL A 109 -2.50 -10.06 -23.68
N ARG A 110 -1.96 -10.82 -22.72
CA ARG A 110 -1.15 -10.27 -21.62
C ARG A 110 0.05 -9.46 -22.12
N ARG A 111 0.76 -9.94 -23.16
CA ARG A 111 1.88 -9.19 -23.76
C ARG A 111 1.46 -7.89 -24.43
N ILE A 112 0.27 -7.84 -25.01
CA ILE A 112 -0.29 -6.60 -25.59
C ILE A 112 -0.65 -5.63 -24.47
N LEU A 113 -1.30 -6.11 -23.41
CA LEU A 113 -1.63 -5.31 -22.23
C LEU A 113 -0.37 -4.80 -21.50
N ASP A 114 0.70 -5.60 -21.43
CA ASP A 114 2.01 -5.19 -20.91
C ASP A 114 2.65 -4.04 -21.71
N CYS A 115 2.14 -3.71 -22.91
CA CYS A 115 2.53 -2.52 -23.66
C CYS A 115 1.50 -1.39 -23.51
N ILE A 116 0.20 -1.70 -23.58
CA ILE A 116 -0.87 -0.70 -23.49
C ILE A 116 -0.87 -0.03 -22.11
N PHE A 117 -0.74 -0.80 -21.02
CA PHE A 117 -0.78 -0.27 -19.66
C PHE A 117 0.35 0.72 -19.39
N PRO A 118 1.63 0.43 -19.72
CA PRO A 118 2.68 1.43 -19.60
C PRO A 118 2.47 2.66 -20.49
N ALA A 119 1.89 2.52 -21.68
CA ALA A 119 1.60 3.68 -22.53
C ALA A 119 0.58 4.63 -21.88
N LEU A 120 -0.48 4.08 -21.29
CA LEU A 120 -1.51 4.85 -20.56
C LEU A 120 -0.94 5.48 -19.28
N GLY A 121 -0.13 4.72 -18.53
CA GLY A 121 0.56 5.23 -17.35
C GLY A 121 1.54 6.36 -17.68
N MET A 122 2.33 6.19 -18.74
CA MET A 122 3.24 7.22 -19.24
C MET A 122 2.49 8.51 -19.62
N PHE A 123 1.35 8.41 -20.30
CA PHE A 123 0.51 9.57 -20.61
C PHE A 123 0.02 10.27 -19.33
N LEU A 124 -0.58 9.51 -18.40
CA LEU A 124 -1.12 10.08 -17.17
C LEU A 124 -0.05 10.79 -16.33
N PHE A 125 1.06 10.10 -16.04
CA PHE A 125 2.13 10.66 -15.20
C PHE A 125 2.96 11.71 -15.92
N GLY A 126 3.13 11.60 -17.24
CA GLY A 126 3.75 12.65 -18.05
C GLY A 126 2.91 13.93 -18.05
N LEU A 127 1.59 13.80 -18.17
CA LEU A 127 0.67 14.94 -18.10
C LEU A 127 0.75 15.62 -16.73
N ILE A 128 0.70 14.85 -15.63
CA ILE A 128 0.84 15.38 -14.27
C ILE A 128 2.19 16.08 -14.10
N ALA A 129 3.30 15.45 -14.51
CA ALA A 129 4.63 16.04 -14.39
C ALA A 129 4.76 17.38 -15.14
N CYS A 130 4.23 17.46 -16.37
CA CYS A 130 4.22 18.69 -17.15
C CYS A 130 3.37 19.79 -16.50
N GLN A 131 2.16 19.46 -16.05
CA GLN A 131 1.27 20.43 -15.41
C GLN A 131 1.86 20.96 -14.09
N TYR A 132 2.50 20.11 -13.29
CA TYR A 132 3.20 20.56 -12.08
C TYR A 132 4.45 21.38 -12.40
N GLY A 133 5.14 21.12 -13.51
CA GLY A 133 6.21 22.00 -14.00
C GLY A 133 5.72 23.43 -14.26
N ILE A 134 4.52 23.58 -14.85
CA ILE A 134 3.87 24.88 -15.02
C ILE A 134 3.47 25.47 -13.67
N ARG A 135 2.89 24.65 -12.78
CA ARG A 135 2.48 25.06 -11.42
C ARG A 135 3.63 25.62 -10.59
N VAL A 136 4.84 25.05 -10.71
CA VAL A 136 6.06 25.57 -10.07
C VAL A 136 6.34 27.00 -10.51
N VAL A 137 6.28 27.27 -11.82
CA VAL A 137 6.53 28.60 -12.37
C VAL A 137 5.46 29.59 -11.93
N GLU A 138 4.19 29.17 -11.91
CA GLU A 138 3.08 29.98 -11.40
C GLU A 138 3.28 30.32 -9.92
N SER A 139 3.60 29.33 -9.09
CA SER A 139 3.82 29.48 -7.64
C SER A 139 4.97 30.45 -7.32
N VAL A 140 6.07 30.39 -8.09
CA VAL A 140 7.19 31.33 -7.96
C VAL A 140 6.77 32.75 -8.34
N LYS A 141 6.01 32.92 -9.43
CA LYS A 141 5.54 34.24 -9.90
C LYS A 141 4.57 34.88 -8.91
N LEU A 142 3.65 34.08 -8.36
CA LEU A 142 2.63 34.51 -7.42
C LEU A 142 3.15 34.62 -5.98
N ARG A 143 4.40 34.21 -5.72
CA ARG A 143 5.01 34.15 -4.38
C ARG A 143 4.11 33.42 -3.37
N GLU A 144 3.59 32.27 -3.77
CA GLU A 144 2.73 31.46 -2.91
C GLU A 144 3.52 30.92 -1.73
N ILE A 145 3.02 31.22 -0.54
CA ILE A 145 3.58 30.85 0.76
C ILE A 145 2.51 30.20 1.62
N SER A 146 2.92 29.32 2.51
CA SER A 146 2.03 28.73 3.51
C SER A 146 1.61 29.77 4.56
N ASP A 147 0.48 29.52 5.22
CA ASP A 147 -0.14 30.51 6.10
C ASP A 147 0.66 30.72 7.39
N ILE A 148 1.15 29.63 8.00
CA ILE A 148 1.79 29.65 9.32
C ILE A 148 3.31 29.65 9.21
N LEU A 149 3.89 28.69 8.48
CA LEU A 149 5.35 28.59 8.34
C LEU A 149 5.91 29.62 7.37
N VAL A 150 5.06 30.24 6.53
CA VAL A 150 5.48 31.19 5.49
C VAL A 150 6.47 30.52 4.53
N TRP A 151 6.33 29.21 4.32
CA TRP A 151 7.22 28.44 3.45
C TRP A 151 6.72 28.49 2.01
N PRO A 152 7.61 28.67 1.03
CA PRO A 152 7.20 28.68 -0.36
C PRO A 152 6.73 27.30 -0.82
N TYR A 153 5.65 27.24 -1.60
CA TYR A 153 5.10 25.96 -2.10
C TYR A 153 5.89 25.33 -3.26
N TRP A 154 6.59 26.16 -4.05
CA TRP A 154 7.25 25.71 -5.28
C TRP A 154 8.23 24.52 -5.11
N PRO A 155 9.00 24.35 -4.00
CA PRO A 155 9.87 23.19 -3.84
C PRO A 155 9.08 21.88 -3.76
N PHE A 156 7.91 21.91 -3.14
CA PHE A 156 7.05 20.75 -2.98
C PHE A 156 6.36 20.38 -4.30
N PHE A 157 5.90 21.38 -5.06
CA PHE A 157 5.41 21.17 -6.42
C PHE A 157 6.49 20.63 -7.36
N LEU A 158 7.74 21.05 -7.19
CA LEU A 158 8.87 20.53 -7.96
C LEU A 158 9.12 19.05 -7.64
N ILE A 159 9.04 18.66 -6.36
CA ILE A 159 9.16 17.26 -5.94
C ILE A 159 8.02 16.43 -6.53
N THR A 160 6.79 16.95 -6.57
CA THR A 160 5.66 16.31 -7.24
C THR A 160 5.91 16.12 -8.74
N ALA A 161 6.31 17.18 -9.45
CA ALA A 161 6.64 17.12 -10.88
C ALA A 161 7.72 16.07 -11.16
N PHE A 162 8.77 16.09 -10.34
CA PHE A 162 9.91 15.21 -10.47
C PHE A 162 9.56 13.74 -10.16
N GLY A 163 8.83 13.48 -9.08
CA GLY A 163 8.37 12.14 -8.69
C GLY A 163 7.47 11.51 -9.77
N CYS A 164 6.50 12.27 -10.28
CA CYS A 164 5.66 11.84 -11.39
C CYS A 164 6.46 11.67 -12.69
N GLY A 165 7.46 12.52 -12.95
CA GLY A 165 8.36 12.40 -14.09
C GLY A 165 9.20 11.11 -14.04
N LEU A 166 9.71 10.73 -12.87
CA LEU A 166 10.41 9.46 -12.68
C LEU A 166 9.50 8.27 -12.97
N VAL A 167 8.25 8.29 -12.51
CA VAL A 167 7.26 7.24 -12.81
C VAL A 167 7.01 7.15 -14.32
N ALA A 168 6.87 8.29 -15.01
CA ALA A 168 6.70 8.32 -16.46
C ALA A 168 7.90 7.70 -17.20
N ILE A 169 9.13 7.93 -16.71
CA ILE A 169 10.35 7.30 -17.25
C ILE A 169 10.36 5.78 -17.01
N VAL A 170 9.90 5.33 -15.83
CA VAL A 170 9.75 3.90 -15.53
C VAL A 170 8.77 3.25 -16.50
N PHE A 171 7.61 3.88 -16.74
CA PHE A 171 6.64 3.40 -17.71
C PHE A 171 7.18 3.38 -19.14
N LEU A 172 7.97 4.39 -19.54
CA LEU A 172 8.66 4.38 -20.83
C LEU A 172 9.59 3.17 -20.94
N GLY A 173 10.36 2.86 -19.89
CA GLY A 173 11.21 1.68 -19.83
C GLY A 173 10.44 0.36 -19.95
N GLU A 174 9.28 0.26 -19.30
CA GLU A 174 8.37 -0.90 -19.39
C GLU A 174 7.74 -1.03 -20.78
N PHE A 175 7.30 0.08 -21.37
CA PHE A 175 6.73 0.12 -22.72
C PHE A 175 7.73 -0.38 -23.76
N LEU A 176 8.97 0.12 -23.73
CA LEU A 176 10.03 -0.28 -24.66
C LEU A 176 10.39 -1.76 -24.51
N ARG A 177 10.40 -2.27 -23.27
CA ARG A 177 10.61 -3.70 -22.99
C ARG A 177 9.46 -4.54 -23.54
N GLY A 178 8.23 -4.09 -23.36
CA GLY A 178 7.03 -4.73 -23.92
C GLY A 178 7.10 -4.82 -25.45
N LEU A 179 7.43 -3.71 -26.12
CA LEU A 179 7.61 -3.66 -27.57
C LEU A 179 8.68 -4.63 -28.05
N ALA A 180 9.83 -4.69 -27.38
CA ALA A 180 10.91 -5.62 -27.72
C ALA A 180 10.45 -7.09 -27.66
N ARG A 181 9.69 -7.47 -26.62
CA ARG A 181 9.13 -8.82 -26.50
C ARG A 181 8.15 -9.16 -27.61
N VAL A 182 7.28 -8.22 -28.00
CA VAL A 182 6.30 -8.41 -29.09
C VAL A 182 7.01 -8.59 -30.44
N LEU A 183 8.05 -7.78 -30.70
CA LEU A 183 8.90 -7.86 -31.90
C LEU A 183 9.67 -9.19 -32.01
N GLY A 184 10.14 -9.73 -30.88
CA GLY A 184 10.92 -10.97 -30.82
C GLY A 184 10.10 -12.25 -30.94
N ASN A 185 8.84 -12.24 -30.53
CA ASN A 185 8.05 -13.47 -30.33
C ASN A 185 6.79 -13.60 -31.21
N THR A 186 6.60 -12.68 -32.17
CA THR A 186 5.41 -12.65 -33.04
C THR A 186 5.80 -12.80 -34.52
N SER A 187 5.18 -13.76 -35.22
CA SER A 187 5.43 -14.01 -36.64
C SER A 187 4.98 -12.85 -37.56
N ARG A 188 3.95 -12.09 -37.14
CA ARG A 188 3.46 -10.87 -37.81
C ARG A 188 3.44 -9.68 -36.82
N PRO A 189 4.57 -9.01 -36.57
CA PRO A 189 4.67 -7.98 -35.52
C PRO A 189 3.98 -6.66 -35.91
N VAL A 190 3.95 -6.30 -37.19
CA VAL A 190 3.43 -5.00 -37.68
C VAL A 190 1.98 -4.71 -37.24
N PRO A 191 0.97 -5.57 -37.46
CA PRO A 191 -0.40 -5.26 -37.05
C PRO A 191 -0.55 -5.15 -35.53
N VAL A 192 0.21 -5.94 -34.77
CA VAL A 192 0.18 -5.90 -33.31
C VAL A 192 0.83 -4.61 -32.79
N LEU A 193 1.93 -4.17 -33.39
CA LEU A 193 2.59 -2.90 -33.05
C LEU A 193 1.72 -1.69 -33.39
N LEU A 194 1.07 -1.69 -34.56
CA LEU A 194 0.10 -0.66 -34.92
C LEU A 194 -1.04 -0.62 -33.91
N PHE A 195 -1.59 -1.76 -33.51
CA PHE A 195 -2.61 -1.81 -32.47
C PHE A 195 -2.13 -1.25 -31.13
N ILE A 196 -0.92 -1.63 -30.68
CA ILE A 196 -0.31 -1.14 -29.43
C ILE A 196 -0.08 0.37 -29.43
N LEU A 197 0.18 0.98 -30.59
CA LEU A 197 0.39 2.44 -30.69
C LEU A 197 -0.94 3.19 -30.88
N ILE A 198 -1.82 2.68 -31.74
CA ILE A 198 -3.08 3.34 -32.11
C ILE A 198 -4.09 3.24 -30.98
N PHE A 199 -4.21 2.10 -30.29
CA PHE A 199 -5.25 1.93 -29.28
C PHE A 199 -5.10 2.91 -28.09
N PRO A 200 -3.92 3.07 -27.45
CA PRO A 200 -3.74 4.07 -26.40
C PRO A 200 -3.92 5.50 -26.93
N ALA A 201 -3.41 5.80 -28.13
CA ALA A 201 -3.53 7.13 -28.72
C ALA A 201 -5.00 7.49 -29.01
N ALA A 202 -5.77 6.55 -29.55
CA ALA A 202 -7.21 6.70 -29.78
C ALA A 202 -7.99 6.87 -28.47
N LEU A 203 -7.62 6.12 -27.43
CA LEU A 203 -8.24 6.25 -26.11
C LEU A 203 -7.95 7.64 -25.50
N ILE A 204 -6.71 8.11 -25.59
CA ILE A 204 -6.30 9.44 -25.10
C ILE A 204 -6.97 10.56 -25.89
N ALA A 205 -7.10 10.41 -27.21
CA ALA A 205 -7.76 11.38 -28.09
C ALA A 205 -9.30 11.31 -28.04
N SER A 206 -9.86 10.29 -27.37
CA SER A 206 -11.31 10.06 -27.34
C SER A 206 -12.13 11.25 -26.83
N PRO A 207 -11.73 12.04 -25.80
CA PRO A 207 -12.52 13.18 -25.35
C PRO A 207 -12.63 14.26 -26.42
N TRP A 208 -11.55 14.51 -27.17
CA TRP A 208 -11.54 15.47 -28.27
C TRP A 208 -12.42 14.99 -29.43
N PHE A 209 -12.32 13.71 -29.79
CA PHE A 209 -13.14 13.12 -30.85
C PHE A 209 -14.64 13.17 -30.51
N PHE A 210 -15.03 12.72 -29.32
CA PHE A 210 -16.45 12.72 -28.93
C PHE A 210 -17.02 14.13 -28.77
N ARG A 211 -16.21 15.11 -28.38
CA ARG A 211 -16.64 16.52 -28.28
C ARG A 211 -16.76 17.20 -29.66
N SER A 212 -16.05 16.70 -30.68
CA SER A 212 -16.17 17.18 -32.05
C SER A 212 -17.44 16.68 -32.76
N LEU A 213 -18.07 15.62 -32.23
CA LEU A 213 -19.34 15.13 -32.76
C LEU A 213 -20.50 16.04 -32.34
N PRO A 214 -21.47 16.33 -33.21
CA PRO A 214 -22.65 17.14 -32.90
C PRO A 214 -23.65 16.44 -31.97
N VAL A 215 -23.26 15.34 -31.32
CA VAL A 215 -24.10 14.53 -30.43
C VAL A 215 -23.76 14.87 -28.99
N THR A 216 -24.72 15.45 -28.27
CA THR A 216 -24.59 15.69 -26.83
C THR A 216 -25.04 14.47 -26.04
N PHE A 217 -24.10 13.78 -25.39
CA PHE A 217 -24.45 12.70 -24.45
C PHE A 217 -24.84 13.28 -23.09
N HIS A 218 -25.85 12.71 -22.46
CA HIS A 218 -26.25 13.10 -21.11
C HIS A 218 -25.09 12.82 -20.12
N PRO A 219 -24.75 13.72 -19.17
CA PRO A 219 -23.61 13.51 -18.28
C PRO A 219 -23.62 12.18 -17.52
N ALA A 220 -24.81 11.69 -17.16
CA ALA A 220 -25.00 10.39 -16.52
C ALA A 220 -24.57 9.20 -17.40
N THR A 221 -24.81 9.24 -18.71
CA THR A 221 -24.43 8.13 -19.61
C THR A 221 -22.92 8.10 -19.83
N VAL A 222 -22.29 9.27 -19.92
CA VAL A 222 -20.84 9.42 -19.96
C VAL A 222 -20.21 8.88 -18.69
N GLY A 223 -20.75 9.25 -17.52
CA GLY A 223 -20.31 8.72 -16.22
C GLY A 223 -20.44 7.20 -16.14
N GLY A 224 -21.58 6.66 -16.55
CA GLY A 224 -21.80 5.20 -16.59
C GLY A 224 -20.83 4.47 -17.51
N ALA A 225 -20.59 5.00 -18.72
CA ALA A 225 -19.62 4.45 -19.66
C ALA A 225 -18.18 4.53 -19.11
N ALA A 226 -17.82 5.65 -18.47
CA ALA A 226 -16.51 5.83 -17.86
C ALA A 226 -16.27 4.84 -16.71
N ILE A 227 -17.26 4.60 -15.85
CA ILE A 227 -17.20 3.61 -14.78
C ILE A 227 -17.08 2.19 -15.36
N GLY A 228 -17.88 1.86 -16.38
CA GLY A 228 -17.80 0.55 -17.05
C GLY A 228 -16.42 0.29 -17.66
N PHE A 229 -15.84 1.29 -18.31
CA PHE A 229 -14.50 1.19 -18.88
C PHE A 229 -13.39 1.16 -17.81
N MET A 230 -13.54 1.92 -16.73
CA MET A 230 -12.65 1.84 -15.56
C MET A 230 -12.63 0.44 -14.97
N MET A 231 -13.80 -0.17 -14.75
CA MET A 231 -13.93 -1.54 -14.27
C MET A 231 -13.25 -2.53 -15.22
N LEU A 232 -13.43 -2.37 -16.53
CA LEU A 232 -12.77 -3.19 -17.55
C LEU A 232 -11.25 -3.12 -17.42
N LEU A 233 -10.66 -1.93 -17.33
CA LEU A 233 -9.21 -1.76 -17.15
C LEU A 233 -8.70 -2.42 -15.87
N MET A 234 -9.42 -2.26 -14.75
CA MET A 234 -9.06 -2.86 -13.46
C MET A 234 -9.08 -4.38 -13.54
N PHE A 235 -10.13 -4.97 -14.14
CA PHE A 235 -10.23 -6.43 -14.33
C PHE A 235 -9.17 -6.98 -15.28
N LEU A 236 -8.74 -6.21 -16.28
CA LEU A 236 -7.61 -6.57 -17.16
C LEU A 236 -6.25 -6.49 -16.46
N GLY A 237 -6.20 -5.99 -15.22
CA GLY A 237 -4.99 -5.92 -14.38
C GLY A 237 -4.28 -4.56 -14.39
N PHE A 238 -4.91 -3.50 -14.92
CA PHE A 238 -4.37 -2.14 -14.78
C PHE A 238 -4.54 -1.68 -13.31
N PRO A 239 -3.53 -1.04 -12.69
CA PRO A 239 -3.64 -0.60 -11.30
C PRO A 239 -4.86 0.29 -11.04
N VAL A 240 -5.47 0.12 -9.88
CA VAL A 240 -6.73 0.79 -9.52
C VAL A 240 -6.56 2.32 -9.55
N ALA A 241 -5.53 2.84 -8.88
CA ALA A 241 -5.25 4.27 -8.83
C ALA A 241 -5.05 4.89 -10.22
N PHE A 242 -4.38 4.18 -11.14
CA PHE A 242 -4.13 4.68 -12.50
C PHE A 242 -5.39 4.60 -13.36
N SER A 243 -6.21 3.58 -13.17
CA SER A 243 -7.52 3.47 -13.83
C SER A 243 -8.43 4.63 -13.41
N MET A 244 -8.49 4.93 -12.11
CA MET A 244 -9.27 6.03 -11.56
C MET A 244 -8.74 7.39 -12.05
N GLY A 245 -7.42 7.62 -11.97
CA GLY A 245 -6.80 8.86 -12.44
C GLY A 245 -6.99 9.09 -13.93
N LEU A 246 -6.76 8.07 -14.76
CA LEU A 246 -6.94 8.15 -16.20
C LEU A 246 -8.40 8.47 -16.56
N MET A 247 -9.36 7.78 -15.96
CA MET A 247 -10.78 8.03 -16.24
C MET A 247 -11.27 9.36 -15.67
N GLY A 248 -10.72 9.81 -14.54
CA GLY A 248 -10.95 11.15 -14.02
C GLY A 248 -10.50 12.24 -15.01
N VAL A 249 -9.30 12.09 -15.58
CA VAL A 249 -8.77 13.00 -16.60
C VAL A 249 -9.62 12.93 -17.88
N LEU A 250 -9.84 11.75 -18.46
CA LEU A 250 -10.57 11.61 -19.72
C LEU A 250 -12.04 12.05 -19.60
N GLY A 251 -12.70 11.70 -18.49
CA GLY A 251 -14.09 12.08 -18.23
C GLY A 251 -14.27 13.58 -18.02
N THR A 252 -13.41 14.20 -17.20
CA THR A 252 -13.45 15.66 -16.96
C THR A 252 -13.09 16.44 -18.22
N TRP A 253 -12.14 15.94 -19.00
CA TRP A 253 -11.79 16.52 -20.30
C TRP A 253 -12.98 16.52 -21.25
N TYR A 254 -13.71 15.40 -21.35
CA TYR A 254 -14.90 15.34 -22.20
C TYR A 254 -16.00 16.29 -21.72
N LEU A 255 -16.36 16.23 -20.43
CA LEU A 255 -17.50 16.94 -19.87
C LEU A 255 -17.31 18.46 -19.80
N VAL A 256 -16.12 18.92 -19.40
CA VAL A 256 -15.90 20.34 -19.09
C VAL A 256 -14.98 20.98 -20.13
N GLY A 257 -13.86 20.33 -20.44
CA GLY A 257 -12.95 20.76 -21.50
C GLY A 257 -11.49 20.79 -21.09
N THR A 258 -10.64 21.11 -22.06
CA THR A 258 -9.18 21.02 -21.93
C THR A 258 -8.64 21.96 -20.85
N ASP A 259 -9.06 23.23 -20.83
CA ASP A 259 -8.50 24.20 -19.88
C ASP A 259 -8.82 23.84 -18.42
N THR A 260 -10.05 23.37 -18.17
CA THR A 260 -10.48 22.98 -16.83
C THR A 260 -9.78 21.71 -16.36
N VAL A 261 -9.68 20.68 -17.20
CA VAL A 261 -8.98 19.45 -16.77
C VAL A 261 -7.50 19.73 -16.47
N MET A 262 -6.83 20.59 -17.25
CA MET A 262 -5.45 20.97 -16.98
C MET A 262 -5.32 21.77 -15.68
N GLY A 263 -6.28 22.66 -15.39
CA GLY A 263 -6.35 23.38 -14.11
C GLY A 263 -6.60 22.46 -12.90
N VAL A 264 -7.51 21.49 -13.04
CA VAL A 264 -7.79 20.48 -12.01
C VAL A 264 -6.56 19.63 -11.73
N ILE A 265 -5.83 19.20 -12.75
CA ILE A 265 -4.57 18.46 -12.57
C ILE A 265 -3.52 19.33 -11.87
N ARG A 266 -3.41 20.63 -12.22
CA ARG A 266 -2.44 21.57 -11.63
C ARG A 266 -2.60 21.76 -10.13
N MET A 267 -3.81 21.65 -9.59
CA MET A 267 -4.07 21.82 -8.16
C MET A 267 -4.28 20.49 -7.45
N GLY A 268 -5.11 19.61 -8.01
CA GLY A 268 -5.69 18.49 -7.27
C GLY A 268 -4.75 17.34 -6.90
N VAL A 269 -3.65 17.10 -7.64
CA VAL A 269 -2.80 15.91 -7.37
C VAL A 269 -2.00 16.06 -6.08
N TYR A 270 -1.44 17.25 -5.86
CA TYR A 270 -0.72 17.61 -4.65
C TYR A 270 -1.69 17.71 -3.48
N ASP A 271 -2.78 18.46 -3.62
CA ASP A 271 -3.76 18.67 -2.55
C ASP A 271 -4.42 17.36 -2.08
N ALA A 272 -4.59 16.38 -2.98
CA ALA A 272 -5.15 15.07 -2.61
C ALA A 272 -4.24 14.26 -1.68
N VAL A 273 -2.92 14.46 -1.74
CA VAL A 273 -1.93 13.73 -0.94
C VAL A 273 -1.43 14.56 0.24
N ALA A 274 -1.29 15.86 0.03
CA ALA A 274 -0.86 16.84 1.02
C ALA A 274 -2.01 17.18 1.98
N THR A 275 -2.47 16.17 2.72
CA THR A 275 -3.43 16.36 3.81
C THR A 275 -2.88 15.80 5.11
N PHE A 276 -3.12 16.50 6.22
CA PHE A 276 -2.68 16.06 7.54
C PHE A 276 -3.25 14.68 7.90
N LEU A 277 -4.48 14.38 7.48
CA LEU A 277 -5.10 13.07 7.68
C LEU A 277 -4.32 11.93 7.01
N PHE A 278 -3.69 12.19 5.86
CA PHE A 278 -2.89 11.18 5.15
C PHE A 278 -1.65 10.75 5.94
N CYS A 279 -1.13 11.59 6.85
CA CYS A 279 0.01 11.26 7.73
C CYS A 279 -0.26 10.05 8.64
N THR A 280 -1.53 9.77 8.91
CA THR A 280 -1.96 8.58 9.67
C THR A 280 -1.46 7.28 9.04
N VAL A 281 -1.46 7.20 7.72
CA VAL A 281 -1.08 6.00 6.96
C VAL A 281 0.38 5.60 7.23
N PRO A 282 1.40 6.43 6.94
CA PRO A 282 2.78 6.06 7.17
C PRO A 282 3.08 5.79 8.65
N PHE A 283 2.40 6.45 9.60
CA PHE A 283 2.60 6.18 11.02
C PHE A 283 2.15 4.77 11.44
N PHE A 284 0.93 4.37 11.05
CA PHE A 284 0.43 3.03 11.38
C PHE A 284 1.16 1.93 10.60
N VAL A 285 1.55 2.19 9.35
CA VAL A 285 2.40 1.27 8.58
C VAL A 285 3.76 1.10 9.25
N LEU A 286 4.40 2.21 9.69
CA LEU A 286 5.67 2.18 10.40
C LEU A 286 5.55 1.39 11.71
N MET A 287 4.51 1.66 12.50
CA MET A 287 4.20 0.93 13.74
C MET A 287 4.09 -0.58 13.48
N GLY A 288 3.28 -0.98 12.50
CA GLY A 288 3.04 -2.38 12.18
C GLY A 288 4.30 -3.12 11.73
N ILE A 289 5.12 -2.49 10.90
CA ILE A 289 6.39 -3.08 10.42
C ILE A 289 7.41 -3.19 11.55
N LEU A 290 7.52 -2.19 12.42
CA LEU A 290 8.38 -2.25 13.61
C LEU A 290 7.99 -3.42 14.53
N CYS A 291 6.68 -3.58 14.78
CA CYS A 291 6.17 -4.71 15.55
C CYS A 291 6.44 -6.05 14.86
N SER A 292 6.25 -6.14 13.54
CA SER A 292 6.53 -7.36 12.76
C SER A 292 8.01 -7.77 12.84
N LYS A 293 8.95 -6.83 12.63
CA LYS A 293 10.39 -7.12 12.64
C LYS A 293 11.01 -7.25 14.03
N SER A 294 10.25 -7.03 15.10
CA SER A 294 10.73 -7.15 16.49
C SER A 294 10.54 -8.55 17.12
N GLY A 295 9.99 -9.51 16.37
CA GLY A 295 9.77 -10.89 16.85
C GLY A 295 8.58 -11.03 17.81
N ILE A 296 7.77 -9.98 17.97
CA ILE A 296 6.57 -9.99 18.80
C ILE A 296 5.54 -11.01 18.29
N GLY A 297 5.38 -11.15 16.96
CA GLY A 297 4.46 -12.11 16.37
C GLY A 297 4.74 -13.55 16.79
N GLN A 298 6.01 -13.94 16.88
CA GLN A 298 6.40 -15.28 17.34
C GLN A 298 5.96 -15.53 18.79
N LYS A 299 6.21 -14.56 19.68
CA LYS A 299 5.80 -14.64 21.09
C LYS A 299 4.27 -14.73 21.24
N LEU A 300 3.54 -14.04 20.37
CA LEU A 300 2.08 -14.05 20.36
C LEU A 300 1.53 -15.41 19.94
N PHE A 301 2.11 -16.02 18.91
CA PHE A 301 1.80 -17.38 18.51
C PHE A 301 2.10 -18.39 19.62
N GLU A 302 3.26 -18.30 20.26
CA GLU A 302 3.62 -19.19 21.38
C GLU A 302 2.63 -19.07 22.55
N ALA A 303 2.21 -17.84 22.87
CA ALA A 303 1.23 -17.63 23.93
C ALA A 303 -0.15 -18.18 23.55
N ALA A 304 -0.64 -17.88 22.34
CA ALA A 304 -1.90 -18.42 21.85
C ALA A 304 -1.88 -19.96 21.78
N HIS A 305 -0.76 -20.55 21.34
CA HIS A 305 -0.57 -22.00 21.32
C HIS A 305 -0.71 -22.63 22.72
N LYS A 306 -0.09 -22.05 23.75
CA LYS A 306 -0.20 -22.55 25.13
C LYS A 306 -1.63 -22.47 25.68
N TRP A 307 -2.38 -21.46 25.29
CA TRP A 307 -3.76 -21.27 25.74
C TRP A 307 -4.76 -22.16 25.02
N PHE A 308 -4.68 -22.22 23.68
CA PHE A 308 -5.68 -22.85 22.82
C PHE A 308 -5.27 -24.22 22.26
N GLY A 309 -4.01 -24.64 22.40
CA GLY A 309 -3.47 -25.89 21.84
C GLY A 309 -4.18 -27.16 22.32
N GLN A 310 -4.87 -27.10 23.46
CA GLN A 310 -5.61 -28.22 24.05
C GLN A 310 -6.94 -28.52 23.33
N LEU A 311 -7.46 -27.57 22.55
CA LEU A 311 -8.69 -27.73 21.77
C LEU A 311 -8.44 -28.64 20.55
N PRO A 312 -9.48 -29.32 20.02
CA PRO A 312 -9.38 -29.98 18.71
C PRO A 312 -9.04 -28.92 17.65
N GLY A 313 -7.94 -29.11 16.90
CA GLY A 313 -7.41 -28.09 16.01
C GLY A 313 -6.72 -26.91 16.72
N GLY A 314 -6.32 -27.06 17.98
CA GLY A 314 -5.88 -25.97 18.85
C GLY A 314 -4.70 -25.14 18.34
N LEU A 315 -3.80 -25.70 17.52
CA LEU A 315 -2.74 -24.93 16.85
C LEU A 315 -3.30 -23.97 15.79
N ALA A 316 -4.30 -24.42 15.02
CA ALA A 316 -4.96 -23.59 14.02
C ALA A 316 -5.83 -22.50 14.69
N VAL A 317 -6.54 -22.84 15.77
CA VAL A 317 -7.25 -21.84 16.61
C VAL A 317 -6.28 -20.82 17.18
N GLY A 318 -5.17 -21.28 17.77
CA GLY A 318 -4.11 -20.41 18.29
C GLY A 318 -3.54 -19.49 17.21
N THR A 319 -3.42 -19.98 15.97
CA THR A 319 -2.99 -19.17 14.82
C THR A 319 -4.00 -18.07 14.50
N VAL A 320 -5.30 -18.37 14.41
CA VAL A 320 -6.34 -17.36 14.15
C VAL A 320 -6.38 -16.30 15.25
N VAL A 321 -6.31 -16.72 16.52
CA VAL A 321 -6.27 -15.79 17.66
C VAL A 321 -5.01 -14.93 17.64
N ALA A 322 -3.84 -15.54 17.37
CA ALA A 322 -2.60 -14.79 17.23
C ALA A 322 -2.66 -13.80 16.05
N CYS A 323 -3.23 -14.19 14.91
CA CYS A 323 -3.48 -13.28 13.80
C CYS A 323 -4.39 -12.12 14.23
N GLY A 324 -5.44 -12.38 15.02
CA GLY A 324 -6.34 -11.32 15.51
C GLY A 324 -5.66 -10.31 16.42
N PHE A 325 -4.86 -10.76 17.39
CA PHE A 325 -4.09 -9.87 18.25
C PHE A 325 -2.95 -9.17 17.50
N PHE A 326 -2.34 -9.82 16.51
CA PHE A 326 -1.30 -9.20 15.69
C PHE A 326 -1.90 -8.13 14.77
N ALA A 327 -3.06 -8.42 14.18
CA ALA A 327 -3.87 -7.47 13.40
C ALA A 327 -4.19 -6.21 14.21
N ALA A 328 -4.52 -6.36 15.50
CA ALA A 328 -4.76 -5.25 16.43
C ALA A 328 -3.53 -4.36 16.70
N VAL A 329 -2.38 -4.65 16.08
CA VAL A 329 -1.18 -3.83 16.16
C VAL A 329 -0.70 -3.45 14.77
N THR A 330 -0.68 -4.40 13.84
CA THR A 330 -0.06 -4.16 12.54
C THR A 330 -1.00 -3.55 11.50
N GLY A 331 -2.32 -3.73 11.65
CA GLY A 331 -3.32 -3.16 10.73
C GLY A 331 -3.16 -3.54 9.25
N ASP A 332 -2.32 -4.55 8.97
CA ASP A 332 -1.95 -5.03 7.64
C ASP A 332 -2.10 -6.55 7.54
N THR A 333 -2.83 -6.98 6.53
CA THR A 333 -3.12 -8.37 6.18
C THR A 333 -1.91 -9.10 5.63
N LEU A 334 -1.08 -8.45 4.82
CA LEU A 334 0.01 -9.12 4.09
C LEU A 334 1.15 -9.47 5.05
N SER A 335 1.58 -8.51 5.86
CA SER A 335 2.57 -8.70 6.93
C SER A 335 2.08 -9.72 7.96
N GLY A 336 0.80 -9.67 8.35
CA GLY A 336 0.19 -10.64 9.26
C GLY A 336 0.26 -12.06 8.73
N ALA A 337 -0.21 -12.30 7.50
CA ALA A 337 -0.19 -13.62 6.88
C ALA A 337 1.24 -14.15 6.66
N ALA A 338 2.19 -13.30 6.24
CA ALA A 338 3.57 -13.69 6.04
C ALA A 338 4.28 -14.06 7.35
N THR A 339 4.12 -13.21 8.37
CA THR A 339 4.72 -13.42 9.70
C THR A 339 4.13 -14.66 10.35
N MET A 340 2.80 -14.74 10.44
CA MET A 340 2.12 -15.88 11.06
C MET A 340 2.29 -17.15 10.26
N GLY A 341 2.31 -17.09 8.92
CA GLY A 341 2.62 -18.24 8.09
C GLY A 341 4.02 -18.80 8.32
N SER A 342 5.03 -17.94 8.44
CA SER A 342 6.41 -18.37 8.69
C SER A 342 6.62 -19.02 10.07
N VAL A 343 5.82 -18.63 11.06
CA VAL A 343 5.93 -19.14 12.44
C VAL A 343 5.03 -20.36 12.66
N SER A 344 3.77 -20.29 12.21
CA SER A 344 2.75 -21.28 12.56
C SER A 344 2.71 -22.49 11.62
N LEU A 345 3.03 -22.32 10.33
CA LEU A 345 2.98 -23.42 9.36
C LEU A 345 4.01 -24.52 9.67
N PRO A 346 5.28 -24.23 10.02
CA PRO A 346 6.23 -25.27 10.39
C PRO A 346 5.80 -26.06 11.63
N GLU A 347 5.26 -25.37 12.64
CA GLU A 347 4.76 -26.01 13.86
C GLU A 347 3.53 -26.88 13.59
N MET A 348 2.55 -26.40 12.82
CA MET A 348 1.40 -27.22 12.41
C MET A 348 1.84 -28.49 11.64
N LYS A 349 2.85 -28.39 10.78
CA LYS A 349 3.43 -29.56 10.08
C LYS A 349 4.10 -30.56 11.03
N LYS A 350 4.80 -30.08 12.06
CA LYS A 350 5.41 -30.95 13.08
C LYS A 350 4.37 -31.80 13.81
N TYR A 351 3.19 -31.25 14.03
CA TYR A 351 2.04 -31.96 14.60
C TYR A 351 1.17 -32.68 13.57
N ARG A 352 1.63 -32.82 12.31
CA ARG A 352 0.93 -33.54 11.23
C ARG A 352 -0.47 -32.99 10.91
N TYR A 353 -0.67 -31.67 10.96
CA TYR A 353 -1.89 -31.03 10.46
C TYR A 353 -1.99 -31.19 8.94
N GLN A 354 -3.21 -31.32 8.42
CA GLN A 354 -3.43 -31.30 6.98
C GLN A 354 -3.09 -29.93 6.40
N ASP A 355 -2.40 -29.92 5.25
CA ASP A 355 -1.97 -28.70 4.58
C ASP A 355 -3.14 -27.76 4.25
N ALA A 356 -4.31 -28.30 3.90
CA ALA A 356 -5.52 -27.50 3.61
C ALA A 356 -6.04 -26.73 4.84
N LEU A 357 -6.06 -27.37 6.02
CA LEU A 357 -6.49 -26.69 7.25
C LEU A 357 -5.45 -25.67 7.71
N ALA A 358 -4.17 -26.03 7.68
CA ALA A 358 -3.09 -25.16 8.12
C ALA A 358 -3.00 -23.90 7.25
N THR A 359 -2.96 -24.05 5.93
CA THR A 359 -2.91 -22.93 4.98
C THR A 359 -4.20 -22.12 4.99
N GLY A 360 -5.36 -22.78 5.09
CA GLY A 360 -6.66 -22.12 5.20
C GLY A 360 -6.80 -21.27 6.47
N ALA A 361 -6.36 -21.78 7.62
CA ALA A 361 -6.39 -21.04 8.90
C ALA A 361 -5.46 -19.82 8.88
N ILE A 362 -4.28 -19.93 8.29
CA ILE A 362 -3.36 -18.80 8.11
C ILE A 362 -3.95 -17.76 7.14
N ALA A 363 -4.51 -18.22 6.02
CA ALA A 363 -5.12 -17.33 5.02
C ALA A 363 -6.33 -16.59 5.61
N ALA A 364 -7.24 -17.29 6.29
CA ALA A 364 -8.40 -16.68 6.94
C ALA A 364 -8.01 -15.79 8.13
N GLY A 365 -7.06 -16.22 8.96
CA GLY A 365 -6.57 -15.40 10.07
C GLY A 365 -5.88 -14.12 9.59
N GLY A 366 -5.11 -14.21 8.50
CA GLY A 366 -4.42 -13.06 7.92
C GLY A 366 -5.35 -11.92 7.50
N THR A 367 -6.55 -12.23 6.99
CA THR A 367 -7.52 -11.21 6.55
C THR A 367 -8.13 -10.38 7.67
N LEU A 368 -7.98 -10.82 8.93
CA LEU A 368 -8.44 -10.06 10.10
C LEU A 368 -7.73 -8.70 10.25
N GLY A 369 -6.55 -8.54 9.64
CA GLY A 369 -5.77 -7.29 9.58
C GLY A 369 -6.55 -6.09 9.06
N VAL A 370 -7.48 -6.30 8.13
CA VAL A 370 -8.30 -5.21 7.57
C VAL A 370 -9.37 -4.72 8.55
N LEU A 371 -9.79 -5.57 9.49
CA LEU A 371 -11.01 -5.32 10.27
C LEU A 371 -10.72 -4.97 11.74
N ILE A 372 -9.66 -5.52 12.33
CA ILE A 372 -9.34 -5.29 13.74
C ILE A 372 -8.51 -4.01 13.87
N PRO A 373 -8.92 -3.03 14.71
CA PRO A 373 -8.23 -1.75 14.84
C PRO A 373 -6.88 -1.87 15.58
N PRO A 374 -5.88 -1.03 15.25
CA PRO A 374 -5.90 -0.03 14.18
C PRO A 374 -5.75 -0.70 12.80
N SER A 375 -6.54 -0.26 11.81
CA SER A 375 -6.58 -0.85 10.47
C SER A 375 -6.28 0.18 9.39
N LEU A 376 -5.33 -0.13 8.51
CA LEU A 376 -5.03 0.70 7.35
C LEU A 376 -6.24 0.81 6.41
N GLY A 377 -7.01 -0.27 6.26
CA GLY A 377 -8.21 -0.29 5.43
C GLY A 377 -9.25 0.70 5.92
N PHE A 378 -9.48 0.79 7.23
CA PHE A 378 -10.39 1.79 7.79
C PHE A 378 -9.87 3.22 7.68
N ILE A 379 -8.56 3.44 7.79
CA ILE A 379 -7.97 4.77 7.60
C ILE A 379 -8.19 5.23 6.16
N LEU A 380 -7.91 4.38 5.16
CA LEU A 380 -8.14 4.71 3.75
C LEU A 380 -9.63 4.89 3.45
N TYR A 381 -10.50 4.06 4.03
CA TYR A 381 -11.94 4.24 3.89
C TYR A 381 -12.40 5.58 4.48
N ALA A 382 -11.97 5.90 5.70
CA ALA A 382 -12.27 7.17 6.39
C ALA A 382 -11.82 8.39 5.57
N LEU A 383 -10.64 8.32 4.95
CA LEU A 383 -10.12 9.37 4.08
C LEU A 383 -11.02 9.59 2.87
N ILE A 384 -11.45 8.51 2.21
CA ILE A 384 -12.26 8.59 0.99
C ILE A 384 -13.70 9.03 1.30
N THR A 385 -14.28 8.52 2.38
CA THR A 385 -15.66 8.86 2.79
C THR A 385 -15.75 10.08 3.68
N GLN A 386 -14.61 10.69 4.05
CA GLN A 386 -14.52 11.81 4.99
C GLN A 386 -15.17 11.49 6.36
N GLU A 387 -15.07 10.23 6.78
CA GLU A 387 -15.60 9.74 8.06
C GLU A 387 -14.55 9.79 9.18
N SER A 388 -15.02 9.68 10.43
CA SER A 388 -14.11 9.64 11.58
C SER A 388 -13.40 8.28 11.71
N VAL A 389 -12.08 8.29 11.63
CA VAL A 389 -11.21 7.12 11.85
C VAL A 389 -11.51 6.44 13.21
N GLY A 390 -11.64 7.24 14.27
CA GLY A 390 -11.92 6.72 15.62
C GLY A 390 -13.25 5.96 15.72
N LYS A 391 -14.30 6.44 15.02
CA LYS A 391 -15.61 5.75 14.97
C LYS A 391 -15.51 4.43 14.22
N LEU A 392 -14.83 4.41 13.07
CA LEU A 392 -14.60 3.20 12.28
C LEU A 392 -13.80 2.15 13.05
N PHE A 393 -12.81 2.59 13.85
CA PHE A 393 -12.08 1.67 14.70
C PHE A 393 -12.96 0.99 15.75
N ILE A 394 -13.87 1.72 16.43
CA ILE A 394 -14.85 1.09 17.35
C ILE A 394 -15.75 0.11 16.58
N ALA A 395 -16.27 0.56 15.43
CA ALA A 395 -17.16 -0.24 14.61
C ALA A 395 -16.51 -1.55 14.14
N GLY A 396 -15.18 -1.57 13.99
CA GLY A 396 -14.39 -2.75 13.63
C GLY A 396 -14.21 -3.79 14.73
N ILE A 397 -14.32 -3.41 16.01
CA ILE A 397 -14.05 -4.32 17.14
C ILE A 397 -15.04 -5.49 17.14
N LEU A 398 -16.34 -5.19 17.08
CA LEU A 398 -17.39 -6.21 17.10
C LEU A 398 -17.26 -7.23 15.96
N PRO A 399 -17.20 -6.82 14.67
CA PRO A 399 -17.09 -7.77 13.57
C PRO A 399 -15.72 -8.47 13.55
N GLY A 400 -14.65 -7.83 14.02
CA GLY A 400 -13.33 -8.43 14.18
C GLY A 400 -13.33 -9.59 15.19
N VAL A 401 -13.84 -9.34 16.40
CA VAL A 401 -13.98 -10.37 17.44
C VAL A 401 -14.92 -11.48 16.98
N LEU A 402 -16.04 -11.12 16.35
CA LEU A 402 -16.98 -12.08 15.81
C LEU A 402 -16.33 -13.02 14.78
N LEU A 403 -15.54 -12.49 13.83
CA LEU A 403 -14.83 -13.33 12.86
C LEU A 403 -13.79 -14.23 13.50
N VAL A 404 -13.01 -13.74 14.48
CA VAL A 404 -12.06 -14.58 15.23
C VAL A 404 -12.79 -15.75 15.89
N LEU A 405 -13.96 -15.49 16.50
CA LEU A 405 -14.79 -16.52 17.12
C LEU A 405 -15.36 -17.51 16.09
N LEU A 406 -15.92 -17.01 14.98
CA LEU A 406 -16.50 -17.86 13.94
C LEU A 406 -15.45 -18.74 13.25
N PHE A 407 -14.28 -18.19 12.92
CA PHE A 407 -13.16 -18.96 12.37
C PHE A 407 -12.66 -20.00 13.37
N SER A 408 -12.44 -19.63 14.64
CA SER A 408 -12.03 -20.56 15.69
C SER A 408 -13.06 -21.68 15.89
N LEU A 409 -14.34 -21.33 15.93
CA LEU A 409 -15.44 -22.28 16.09
C LEU A 409 -15.51 -23.26 14.90
N SER A 410 -15.39 -22.76 13.67
CA SER A 410 -15.38 -23.60 12.47
C SER A 410 -14.22 -24.60 12.47
N ILE A 411 -13.04 -24.21 12.94
CA ILE A 411 -11.86 -25.08 13.08
C ILE A 411 -12.14 -26.15 14.13
N VAL A 412 -12.64 -25.74 15.31
CA VAL A 412 -12.96 -26.65 16.41
C VAL A 412 -14.01 -27.68 15.99
N ILE A 413 -15.08 -27.26 15.32
CA ILE A 413 -16.13 -28.16 14.82
C ILE A 413 -15.54 -29.16 13.82
N ARG A 414 -14.79 -28.69 12.81
CA ARG A 414 -14.20 -29.58 11.81
C ARG A 414 -13.22 -30.58 12.40
N CYS A 415 -12.34 -30.14 13.30
CA CYS A 415 -11.38 -31.03 13.96
C CYS A 415 -12.01 -31.94 15.02
N ALA A 416 -13.19 -31.60 15.54
CA ALA A 416 -13.96 -32.48 16.42
C ALA A 416 -14.67 -33.59 15.63
N LEU A 417 -15.16 -33.28 14.42
CA LEU A 417 -15.76 -34.26 13.51
C LEU A 417 -14.72 -35.18 12.87
N ASP A 418 -13.57 -34.63 12.47
CA ASP A 418 -12.45 -35.37 11.91
C ASP A 418 -11.13 -34.99 12.60
N PRO A 419 -10.71 -35.78 13.61
CA PRO A 419 -9.46 -35.57 14.33
C PRO A 419 -8.20 -35.68 13.44
N THR A 420 -8.29 -36.28 12.25
CA THR A 420 -7.15 -36.42 11.33
C THR A 420 -6.76 -35.09 10.69
N LEU A 421 -7.67 -34.11 10.68
CA LEU A 421 -7.42 -32.77 10.15
C LEU A 421 -6.41 -31.98 11.00
N GLY A 422 -6.45 -32.15 12.32
CA GLY A 422 -5.71 -31.34 13.28
C GLY A 422 -5.68 -31.96 14.67
N PRO A 423 -4.66 -32.76 15.00
CA PRO A 423 -4.55 -33.41 16.31
C PRO A 423 -4.35 -32.39 17.45
N ARG A 424 -4.75 -32.80 18.65
CA ARG A 424 -4.63 -31.98 19.87
C ARG A 424 -3.17 -31.86 20.28
N ALA A 425 -2.76 -30.65 20.66
CA ALA A 425 -1.40 -30.41 21.14
C ALA A 425 -1.25 -30.82 22.64
N PRO A 426 -0.02 -31.04 23.13
CA PRO A 426 0.24 -31.35 24.53
C PRO A 426 -0.31 -30.28 25.47
N ARG A 427 -0.74 -30.69 26.67
CA ARG A 427 -1.27 -29.77 27.68
C ARG A 427 -0.14 -28.92 28.27
N ALA A 428 -0.19 -27.60 28.04
CA ALA A 428 0.59 -26.65 28.83
C ALA A 428 0.02 -26.51 30.26
N SER A 429 0.90 -26.36 31.24
CA SER A 429 0.50 -26.13 32.64
C SER A 429 -0.11 -24.74 32.84
N PHE A 430 -0.92 -24.54 33.88
CA PHE A 430 -1.53 -23.23 34.15
C PHE A 430 -0.47 -22.14 34.43
N VAL A 431 0.65 -22.52 35.06
CA VAL A 431 1.79 -21.62 35.30
C VAL A 431 2.42 -21.19 33.97
N GLU A 432 2.61 -22.11 33.02
CA GLU A 432 3.14 -21.80 31.69
C GLU A 432 2.19 -20.91 30.88
N LYS A 433 0.87 -21.11 31.02
CA LYS A 433 -0.17 -20.27 30.42
C LYS A 433 -0.12 -18.85 30.96
N MET A 434 -0.02 -18.68 32.28
CA MET A 434 0.05 -17.33 32.88
C MET A 434 1.38 -16.64 32.55
N THR A 435 2.48 -17.38 32.58
CA THR A 435 3.81 -16.83 32.26
C THR A 435 3.88 -16.35 30.80
N SER A 436 3.17 -17.01 29.87
CA SER A 436 3.17 -16.59 28.46
C SER A 436 2.48 -15.24 28.22
N LEU A 437 1.50 -14.85 29.03
CA LEU A 437 0.85 -13.54 28.95
C LEU A 437 1.83 -12.37 29.16
N ARG A 438 2.90 -12.58 29.95
CA ARG A 438 3.95 -11.57 30.14
C ARG A 438 4.59 -11.14 28.82
N HIS A 439 4.63 -12.03 27.83
CA HIS A 439 5.17 -11.74 26.51
C HIS A 439 4.19 -10.99 25.59
N ILE A 440 2.89 -11.02 25.89
CA ILE A 440 1.84 -10.28 25.16
C ILE A 440 1.74 -8.82 25.64
N TRP A 441 2.19 -8.54 26.86
CA TRP A 441 2.10 -7.22 27.49
C TRP A 441 2.55 -6.04 26.59
N PRO A 442 3.64 -6.11 25.81
CA PRO A 442 4.04 -5.03 24.90
C PRO A 442 2.98 -4.68 23.84
N ILE A 443 2.28 -5.69 23.31
CA ILE A 443 1.19 -5.50 22.34
C ILE A 443 0.00 -4.86 23.03
N LEU A 444 -0.41 -5.42 24.17
CA LEU A 444 -1.56 -4.90 24.91
C LEU A 444 -1.33 -3.46 25.34
N PHE A 445 -0.10 -3.13 25.77
CA PHE A 445 0.30 -1.78 26.09
C PHE A 445 0.20 -0.85 24.88
N LEU A 446 0.73 -1.24 23.70
CA LEU A 446 0.59 -0.46 22.46
C LEU A 446 -0.87 -0.24 22.09
N PHE A 447 -1.69 -1.29 22.14
CA PHE A 447 -3.11 -1.20 21.83
C PHE A 447 -3.82 -0.24 22.77
N VAL A 448 -3.62 -0.38 24.08
CA VAL A 448 -4.21 0.50 25.10
C VAL A 448 -3.69 1.93 24.96
N LEU A 449 -2.41 2.12 24.63
CA LEU A 449 -1.82 3.44 24.42
C LEU A 449 -2.50 4.15 23.23
N VAL A 450 -2.58 3.50 22.08
CA VAL A 450 -3.18 4.07 20.86
C VAL A 450 -4.68 4.24 21.02
N MET A 451 -5.40 3.16 21.35
CA MET A 451 -6.86 3.17 21.42
C MET A 451 -7.36 3.98 22.63
N GLY A 452 -6.76 3.78 23.79
CA GLY A 452 -7.10 4.53 24.99
C GLY A 452 -6.82 6.02 24.85
N GLY A 453 -5.76 6.41 24.14
CA GLY A 453 -5.47 7.81 23.87
C GLY A 453 -6.43 8.48 22.88
N ILE A 454 -6.87 7.76 21.83
CA ILE A 454 -7.93 8.24 20.93
C ILE A 454 -9.24 8.46 21.71
N TYR A 455 -9.64 7.51 22.56
CA TYR A 455 -10.94 7.57 23.25
C TYR A 455 -10.98 8.48 24.46
N SER A 456 -9.86 8.64 25.17
CA SER A 456 -9.74 9.65 26.22
C SER A 456 -9.68 11.08 25.66
N GLY A 457 -9.52 11.23 24.34
CA GLY A 457 -9.33 12.54 23.69
C GLY A 457 -7.96 13.15 23.95
N LEU A 458 -7.01 12.37 24.50
CA LEU A 458 -5.64 12.83 24.74
C LEU A 458 -4.91 13.17 23.44
N PHE A 459 -5.21 12.41 22.38
CA PHE A 459 -4.68 12.66 21.04
C PHE A 459 -5.66 12.22 19.93
N THR A 460 -5.56 12.87 18.78
CA THR A 460 -6.32 12.54 17.56
C THR A 460 -5.85 11.21 16.94
N SER A 461 -6.57 10.68 15.95
CA SER A 461 -6.17 9.43 15.27
C SER A 461 -4.81 9.53 14.55
N ILE A 462 -4.47 10.71 14.03
CA ILE A 462 -3.18 10.99 13.37
C ILE A 462 -2.06 10.94 14.43
N GLU A 463 -2.28 11.66 15.52
CA GLU A 463 -1.37 11.72 16.67
C GLU A 463 -1.17 10.35 17.33
N ALA A 464 -2.25 9.56 17.45
CA ALA A 464 -2.21 8.20 17.93
C ALA A 464 -1.31 7.29 17.07
N GLY A 465 -1.32 7.50 15.75
CA GLY A 465 -0.40 6.84 14.84
C GLY A 465 1.05 7.18 15.15
N GLY A 466 1.37 8.47 15.31
CA GLY A 466 2.72 8.93 15.65
C GLY A 466 3.22 8.37 16.98
N VAL A 467 2.40 8.47 18.03
CA VAL A 467 2.66 7.88 19.36
C VAL A 467 2.83 6.37 19.26
N GLY A 468 1.99 5.69 18.48
CA GLY A 468 2.07 4.26 18.22
C GLY A 468 3.38 3.87 17.54
N ALA A 469 3.80 4.60 16.50
CA ALA A 469 5.04 4.35 15.79
C ALA A 469 6.28 4.52 16.69
N VAL A 470 6.35 5.61 17.47
CA VAL A 470 7.43 5.83 18.42
C VAL A 470 7.40 4.79 19.56
N GLY A 471 6.22 4.47 20.09
CA GLY A 471 6.04 3.43 21.09
C GLY A 471 6.49 2.05 20.59
N ALA A 472 6.14 1.69 19.35
CA ALA A 472 6.58 0.46 18.71
C ALA A 472 8.09 0.45 18.48
N LEU A 473 8.70 1.59 18.12
CA LEU A 473 10.15 1.70 18.00
C LEU A 473 10.85 1.44 19.34
N LEU A 474 10.35 2.01 20.43
CA LEU A 474 10.90 1.80 21.78
C LEU A 474 10.77 0.33 22.20
N LEU A 475 9.61 -0.29 21.98
CA LEU A 475 9.39 -1.71 22.30
C LEU A 475 10.21 -2.66 21.41
N ALA A 476 10.36 -2.32 20.13
CA ALA A 476 11.21 -3.07 19.22
C ALA A 476 12.67 -3.02 19.69
N ARG A 477 13.16 -1.84 20.09
CA ARG A 477 14.53 -1.67 20.58
C ARG A 477 14.78 -2.33 21.93
N ALA A 478 13.76 -2.47 22.77
CA ALA A 478 13.81 -3.26 24.00
C ALA A 478 13.78 -4.78 23.74
N SER A 479 13.36 -5.22 22.55
CA SER A 479 13.26 -6.63 22.20
C SER A 479 14.60 -7.20 21.73
N LYS A 480 14.97 -8.37 22.27
CA LYS A 480 16.16 -9.12 21.83
C LYS A 480 16.02 -9.48 20.35
N GLY A 481 17.00 -9.07 19.52
CA GLY A 481 17.05 -9.37 18.09
C GLY A 481 16.81 -8.18 17.16
N PHE A 482 16.39 -7.02 17.68
CA PHE A 482 16.18 -5.81 16.89
C PHE A 482 17.47 -4.97 16.79
N GLY A 483 18.25 -5.20 15.73
CA GLY A 483 19.49 -4.47 15.46
C GLY A 483 19.33 -3.31 14.47
N ARG A 484 20.47 -2.71 14.10
CA ARG A 484 20.53 -1.62 13.11
C ARG A 484 20.00 -2.05 11.73
N LYS A 485 20.19 -3.32 11.36
CA LYS A 485 19.70 -3.88 10.09
C LYS A 485 18.17 -3.94 10.07
N GLN A 486 17.55 -4.49 11.11
CA GLN A 486 16.08 -4.58 11.23
C GLN A 486 15.45 -3.19 11.26
N PHE A 487 16.06 -2.24 11.97
CA PHE A 487 15.58 -0.86 12.01
C PHE A 487 15.60 -0.18 10.63
N LEU A 488 16.72 -0.22 9.92
CA LEU A 488 16.82 0.35 8.57
C LEU A 488 15.86 -0.34 7.60
N ASP A 489 15.75 -1.66 7.69
CA ASP A 489 14.86 -2.46 6.86
C ASP A 489 13.38 -2.15 7.15
N SER A 490 13.00 -1.88 8.41
CA SER A 490 11.66 -1.41 8.78
C SER A 490 11.32 -0.06 8.15
N LEU A 491 12.24 0.91 8.23
CA LEU A 491 12.06 2.24 7.64
C LEU A 491 11.92 2.16 6.11
N LEU A 492 12.77 1.38 5.44
CA LEU A 492 12.70 1.19 4.00
C LEU A 492 11.41 0.49 3.56
N THR A 493 10.98 -0.55 4.28
CA THR A 493 9.75 -1.30 3.96
C THR A 493 8.51 -0.39 4.12
N THR A 494 8.54 0.54 5.09
CA THR A 494 7.43 1.47 5.36
C THR A 494 7.12 2.36 4.17
N VAL A 495 8.15 2.86 3.47
CA VAL A 495 7.96 3.77 2.32
C VAL A 495 7.60 3.02 1.03
N GLN A 496 7.86 1.71 0.98
CA GLN A 496 7.53 0.88 -0.18
C GLN A 496 6.06 0.48 -0.22
N LEU A 497 5.44 0.39 0.96
CA LEU A 497 4.02 0.11 1.17
C LEU A 497 3.23 1.42 1.17
#